data_AF-A0A2V6KZ86-F1
#
_entry.id   AF-A0A2V6KZ86-F1
#
_cell.length_a   1.000
_cell.length_b   1.000
_cell.length_c   1.000
_cell.angle_alpha   90.00
_cell.angle_beta   90.00
_cell.angle_gamma   90.00
#
_symmetry.space_group_name_H-M   'P 1'
#
loop_
_entity.id
_entity.type
_entity.pdbx_description
1 polymer ?
#
loop_
_entity_poly.entity_id
_entity_poly.type
_entity_poly.pdbx_seq_one_letter_code
_entity_poly.pdbx_strand_id
1 'polypeptide(L)'
;MHSYEIRPRKDHRCVDLISDALPFGRLWYGEPNAISNAIGYVKHRSRSHDAVIRVCDDAGNVIETHEHRGEFKDCDGIRTCQSNLCAWTKD
;
A
#
# COMPACT_ATOMS: atom_id res chain seq x y z
N MET A 1 -3.00 -0.51 -13.10
CA MET A 1 -3.24 0.19 -11.82
C MET A 1 -3.71 -0.82 -10.80
N HIS A 2 -3.04 -0.94 -9.66
CA HIS A 2 -3.46 -1.84 -8.58
C HIS A 2 -4.40 -1.12 -7.61
N SER A 3 -5.48 -1.79 -7.21
CA SER A 3 -6.38 -1.27 -6.19
C SER A 3 -6.17 -2.02 -4.88
N TYR A 4 -6.03 -1.26 -3.80
CA TYR A 4 -5.89 -1.78 -2.45
C TYR A 4 -6.95 -1.16 -1.55
N GLU A 5 -7.53 -1.99 -0.68
CA GLU A 5 -8.50 -1.55 0.32
C GLU A 5 -7.99 -1.91 1.71
N ILE A 6 -7.94 -0.93 2.59
CA ILE A 6 -7.59 -1.09 4.00
C ILE A 6 -8.89 -0.99 4.79
N ARG A 7 -9.26 -2.09 5.44
CA ARG A 7 -10.48 -2.19 6.24
C ARG A 7 -10.15 -2.39 7.71
N PRO A 8 -10.57 -1.48 8.60
CA PRO A 8 -10.52 -1.70 10.03
C PRO A 8 -11.33 -2.94 10.40
N ARG A 9 -10.83 -3.71 11.37
CA ARG A 9 -11.60 -4.77 12.00
C ARG A 9 -12.33 -4.22 13.22
N LYS A 10 -13.36 -4.93 13.67
CA LYS A 10 -14.22 -4.57 14.81
C LYS A 10 -13.49 -4.18 16.10
N ASP A 11 -12.27 -4.67 16.30
CA ASP A 11 -11.48 -4.36 17.50
C ASP A 11 -10.62 -3.10 17.34
N HIS A 12 -10.64 -2.43 16.19
CA HIS A 12 -9.87 -1.24 15.77
C HIS A 12 -8.36 -1.30 16.01
N ARG A 13 -7.83 -2.43 16.47
CA ARG A 13 -6.40 -2.71 16.66
C ARG A 13 -5.77 -3.33 15.41
N CYS A 14 -6.62 -3.74 14.49
CA CYS A 14 -6.31 -4.62 13.40
C CYS A 14 -6.89 -4.06 12.12
N VAL A 15 -6.15 -4.19 11.02
CA VAL A 15 -6.65 -3.87 9.69
C VAL A 15 -6.42 -5.02 8.73
N ASP A 16 -7.37 -5.19 7.84
CA ASP A 16 -7.26 -6.07 6.69
C ASP A 16 -6.83 -5.25 5.48
N LEU A 17 -5.72 -5.63 4.86
CA LEU A 17 -5.31 -5.16 3.55
C LEU A 17 -5.82 -6.15 2.50
N ILE A 18 -6.69 -5.71 1.61
CA ILE A 18 -7.33 -6.53 0.58
C ILE A 18 -6.93 -5.99 -0.79
N SER A 19 -6.53 -6.87 -1.69
CA SER A 19 -6.26 -6.54 -3.09
C SER A 19 -6.17 -7.80 -3.93
N ASP A 20 -6.61 -7.68 -5.19
CA ASP A 20 -6.41 -8.68 -6.24
C ASP A 20 -4.92 -8.91 -6.57
N ALA A 21 -4.07 -7.94 -6.28
CA ALA A 21 -2.62 -8.02 -6.49
C ALA A 21 -1.88 -8.85 -5.41
N LEU A 22 -2.58 -9.28 -4.34
CA LEU A 22 -2.02 -10.12 -3.28
C LEU A 22 -2.12 -11.62 -3.66
N PRO A 23 -1.07 -12.43 -3.43
CA PRO A 23 -1.10 -13.88 -3.72
C PRO A 23 -2.23 -14.64 -3.01
N PHE A 24 -2.69 -14.14 -1.87
CA PHE A 24 -3.77 -14.73 -1.07
C PHE A 24 -5.01 -13.84 -0.99
N GLY A 25 -5.06 -12.75 -1.77
CA GLY A 25 -6.15 -11.77 -1.77
C GLY A 25 -6.26 -10.87 -0.52
N ARG A 26 -5.69 -11.28 0.63
CA ARG A 26 -5.81 -10.57 1.91
C ARG A 26 -4.58 -10.74 2.79
N LEU A 27 -4.20 -9.68 3.49
CA LEU A 27 -3.16 -9.64 4.52
C LEU A 27 -3.69 -8.93 5.78
N TRP A 28 -3.18 -9.28 6.95
CA TRP A 28 -3.59 -8.70 8.24
C TRP A 28 -2.41 -8.03 8.94
N TYR A 29 -2.67 -6.85 9.51
CA TYR A 29 -1.75 -6.15 10.42
C TYR A 29 -2.44 -5.92 11.77
N GLY A 30 -1.78 -6.26 12.87
CA GLY A 30 -2.26 -5.99 14.22
C GLY A 30 -1.18 -5.25 14.99
N GLU A 31 -1.41 -3.97 15.29
CA GLU A 31 -0.53 -3.07 16.07
C GLU A 31 -1.06 -1.62 15.99
N PRO A 32 -0.61 -0.69 16.85
CA PRO A 32 -1.07 0.71 16.83
C PRO A 32 -0.88 1.40 15.47
N ASN A 33 0.08 0.93 14.66
CA ASN A 33 0.43 1.48 13.36
C ASN A 33 -0.06 0.61 12.18
N ALA A 34 -1.08 -0.22 12.39
CA ALA A 34 -1.54 -1.20 11.40
C ALA A 34 -1.89 -0.57 10.04
N ILE A 35 -2.54 0.61 10.03
CA ILE A 35 -2.85 1.37 8.80
C ILE A 35 -1.56 1.79 8.09
N SER A 36 -0.64 2.44 8.81
CA SER A 36 0.64 2.90 8.25
C SER A 36 1.48 1.75 7.69
N ASN A 37 1.48 0.60 8.37
CA ASN A 37 2.17 -0.61 7.92
C ASN A 37 1.55 -1.15 6.62
N ALA A 38 0.22 -1.19 6.53
CA ALA A 38 -0.49 -1.58 5.31
C ALA A 38 -0.18 -0.64 4.14
N ILE A 39 -0.22 0.68 4.36
CA ILE A 39 0.16 1.68 3.34
C ILE A 39 1.61 1.49 2.88
N GLY A 40 2.54 1.28 3.83
CA GLY A 40 3.94 1.02 3.53
C GLY A 40 4.15 -0.23 2.68
N TYR A 41 3.42 -1.30 2.98
CA TYR A 41 3.43 -2.53 2.19
C TYR A 41 2.93 -2.30 0.77
N VAL A 42 1.80 -1.61 0.62
CA VAL A 42 1.22 -1.32 -0.70
C VAL A 42 2.18 -0.51 -1.56
N LYS A 43 2.79 0.53 -0.99
CA LYS A 43 3.82 1.34 -1.66
C LYS A 43 5.02 0.48 -2.09
N HIS A 44 5.46 -0.44 -1.24
CA HIS A 44 6.56 -1.35 -1.57
C HIS A 44 6.21 -2.31 -2.72
N ARG A 45 5.02 -2.91 -2.69
CA ARG A 45 4.55 -3.82 -3.75
C ARG A 45 4.33 -3.06 -5.07
N SER A 46 3.86 -1.83 -4.99
CA SER A 46 3.47 -1.04 -6.17
C SER A 46 4.59 -0.16 -6.72
N ARG A 47 5.85 -0.38 -6.34
CA ARG A 47 7.00 0.46 -6.76
C ARG A 47 7.10 0.67 -8.28
N SER A 48 6.63 -0.30 -9.08
CA SER A 48 6.65 -0.22 -10.55
C SER A 48 5.27 -0.08 -11.20
N HIS A 49 4.21 0.08 -10.40
CA HIS A 49 2.84 0.14 -10.90
C HIS A 49 2.08 1.27 -10.22
N ASP A 50 1.29 2.02 -10.97
CA ASP A 50 0.35 2.93 -10.34
C ASP A 50 -0.61 2.16 -9.45
N ALA A 51 -0.87 2.68 -8.26
CA ALA A 51 -1.74 2.05 -7.28
C ALA A 51 -2.63 3.07 -6.57
N VAL A 52 -3.85 2.66 -6.27
CA VAL A 52 -4.80 3.43 -5.46
C VAL A 52 -5.05 2.65 -4.18
N ILE A 53 -4.91 3.34 -3.04
CA ILE A 53 -5.12 2.81 -1.71
C ILE A 53 -6.35 3.50 -1.14
N ARG A 54 -7.38 2.74 -0.80
CA ARG A 54 -8.60 3.23 -0.17
C ARG A 54 -8.61 2.80 1.29
N VAL A 55 -8.69 3.76 2.20
CA VAL A 55 -8.88 3.49 3.63
C VAL A 55 -10.36 3.63 3.92
N CYS A 56 -10.94 2.58 4.46
CA CYS A 56 -12.35 2.54 4.83
C CYS A 56 -12.54 2.76 6.34
N ASP A 57 -13.71 3.24 6.74
CA ASP A 57 -14.18 3.18 8.12
C ASP A 57 -14.76 1.80 8.46
N ASP A 58 -15.26 1.63 9.68
CA ASP A 58 -15.88 0.38 10.14
C ASP A 58 -17.20 0.04 9.43
N ALA A 59 -17.88 1.06 8.87
CA ALA A 59 -19.07 0.88 8.05
C ALA A 59 -18.73 0.49 6.59
N GLY A 60 -17.44 0.51 6.22
CA GLY A 60 -16.96 0.22 4.88
C GLY A 60 -17.04 1.41 3.93
N ASN A 61 -17.25 2.62 4.43
CA ASN A 61 -17.18 3.84 3.62
C ASN A 61 -15.73 4.27 3.48
N VAL A 62 -15.35 4.74 2.29
CA VAL A 62 -14.01 5.29 2.07
C VAL A 62 -13.90 6.63 2.80
N ILE A 63 -12.91 6.73 3.68
CA ILE A 63 -12.59 7.97 4.42
C ILE A 63 -11.33 8.65 3.89
N GLU A 64 -10.42 7.89 3.28
CA GLU A 64 -9.18 8.42 2.72
C GLU A 64 -8.79 7.65 1.46
N THR A 65 -8.23 8.34 0.48
CA THR A 65 -7.72 7.74 -0.75
C THR A 65 -6.32 8.26 -1.01
N HIS A 66 -5.37 7.35 -1.18
CA HIS A 66 -4.01 7.66 -1.58
C HIS A 66 -3.75 7.14 -2.98
N GLU A 67 -3.13 7.97 -3.79
CA GLU A 67 -2.61 7.57 -5.10
C GLU A 67 -1.09 7.41 -5.00
N HIS A 68 -0.59 6.29 -5.49
CA HIS A 68 0.82 6.02 -5.64
C HIS A 68 1.13 5.90 -7.13
N ARG A 69 2.02 6.76 -7.62
CA ARG A 69 2.53 6.66 -8.97
C ARG A 69 3.74 5.74 -9.00
N GLY A 70 3.67 4.70 -9.80
CA GLY A 70 4.75 3.72 -9.95
C GLY A 70 5.87 4.31 -10.80
N GLU A 71 6.81 5.01 -10.19
CA GLU A 71 7.97 5.54 -10.91
C GLU A 71 9.08 4.49 -11.02
N PHE A 72 8.88 3.52 -11.91
CA PHE A 72 9.99 2.70 -12.37
C PHE A 72 10.79 3.50 -13.41
N LYS A 73 11.88 4.13 -12.99
CA LYS A 73 12.86 4.66 -13.96
C LYS A 73 13.53 3.46 -14.61
N ASP A 74 13.21 3.23 -15.88
CA ASP A 74 13.93 2.29 -16.72
C ASP A 74 15.42 2.65 -16.69
N CYS A 75 16.24 1.76 -16.14
CA CYS A 75 17.68 1.83 -16.32
C CYS A 75 17.99 1.31 -17.71
N ASP A 76 17.98 2.19 -18.70
CA ASP A 76 18.54 1.87 -20.02
C ASP A 76 20.06 1.72 -19.86
N GLY A 77 20.48 0.48 -19.59
CA GLY A 77 21.88 0.06 -19.56
C GLY A 77 22.51 -0.09 -18.17
N ILE A 78 22.09 -1.07 -17.37
CA ILE A 78 22.95 -2.09 -16.72
C ILE A 78 22.09 -2.95 -15.79
N ARG A 79 22.21 -4.25 -15.99
CA ARG A 79 21.56 -5.35 -15.27
C ARG A 79 22.17 -5.48 -13.87
N THR A 80 21.49 -4.98 -12.82
CA THR A 80 21.27 -5.62 -11.48
C THR A 80 20.74 -4.61 -10.44
N CYS A 81 19.80 -5.09 -9.61
CA CYS A 81 19.43 -4.65 -8.24
C CYS A 81 20.50 -3.78 -7.53
N GLN A 82 20.19 -2.75 -6.74
CA GLN A 82 19.25 -2.78 -5.62
C GLN A 82 19.14 -1.36 -4.98
N SER A 83 17.94 -1.05 -4.47
CA SER A 83 17.65 -0.36 -3.20
C SER A 83 18.30 0.99 -2.82
N ASN A 84 17.43 1.90 -2.36
CA ASN A 84 17.70 2.99 -1.40
C ASN A 84 18.14 4.34 -1.98
N LEU A 85 17.23 5.09 -2.62
CA LEU A 85 17.18 6.55 -2.44
C LEU A 85 15.90 7.09 -3.10
N CYS A 86 14.90 7.42 -2.28
CA CYS A 86 13.90 8.46 -2.57
C CYS A 86 13.12 8.64 -1.27
N ALA A 87 13.81 9.24 -0.29
CA ALA A 87 13.20 9.83 0.88
C ALA A 87 12.39 11.03 0.40
N TRP A 88 11.05 11.01 0.51
CA TRP A 88 10.28 12.23 0.24
C TRP A 88 9.11 12.43 1.19
N THR A 89 8.91 13.72 1.36
CA THR A 89 8.38 14.53 2.43
C THR A 89 6.86 14.50 2.51
N LYS A 90 6.35 14.67 3.75
CA LYS A 90 4.96 15.01 4.03
C LYS A 90 4.70 16.43 3.55
N ASP A 91 3.63 16.63 2.79
CA ASP A 91 2.82 17.84 2.88
C ASP A 91 1.73 17.60 3.94
#